data_AF-A0A6M4YRI9-F1
#
_entry.id   AF-A0A6M4YRI9-F1
#
_cell.length_a   1.000
_cell.length_b   1.000
_cell.length_c   1.000
_cell.angle_alpha   90.00
_cell.angle_beta   90.00
_cell.angle_gamma   90.00
#
_symmetry.space_group_name_H-M   'P 1'
#
loop_
_entity.id
_entity.type
_entity.pdbx_description
1 polymer ?
#
loop_
_entity_poly.entity_id
_entity_poly.type
_entity_poly.pdbx_seq_one_letter_code
_entity_poly.pdbx_strand_id
1 'polypeptide(L)'
;MKRDWEIIRAILTKIEDDVSFQKKFLDLSDFNKNTLDERYAIAEHMRLLIDAQLVRGEMSQRLGVNVVSGFTAKGLTFSGHEFLDVIRNDTVWNKTKETFKTKGLDMTFDLIKTVAGGVATSLLF
;
A
#
# COMPACT_ATOMS: atom_id res chain seq x y z
N MET A 1 -2.26 11.18 10.21
CA MET A 1 -2.26 9.80 10.74
C MET A 1 -0.87 9.20 10.52
N LYS A 2 -0.40 8.28 11.37
CA LYS A 2 0.89 7.60 11.16
C LYS A 2 0.73 6.60 10.01
N ARG A 3 1.73 6.52 9.11
CA ARG A 3 1.71 5.58 7.99
C ARG A 3 1.84 4.14 8.51
N ASP A 4 0.91 3.28 8.12
CA ASP A 4 0.91 1.86 8.43
C ASP A 4 1.23 1.06 7.16
N TRP A 5 2.36 0.36 7.19
CA TRP A 5 2.86 -0.41 6.06
C TRP A 5 2.14 -1.75 5.88
N GLU A 6 1.53 -2.30 6.93
CA GLU A 6 0.71 -3.51 6.80
C GLU A 6 -0.59 -3.19 6.04
N ILE A 7 -1.19 -2.01 6.33
CA ILE A 7 -2.35 -1.52 5.57
C ILE A 7 -1.97 -1.29 4.11
N ILE A 8 -0.83 -0.65 3.85
CA ILE A 8 -0.35 -0.42 2.47
C ILE A 8 -0.17 -1.75 1.72
N ARG A 9 0.51 -2.72 2.33
CA ARG A 9 0.72 -4.05 1.73
C ARG A 9 -0.62 -4.72 1.42
N ALA A 10 -1.55 -4.73 2.36
CA ALA A 10 -2.88 -5.32 2.16
C ALA A 10 -3.68 -4.63 1.04
N ILE A 11 -3.61 -3.30 0.95
CA ILE A 11 -4.25 -2.52 -0.12
C ILE A 11 -3.66 -2.90 -1.48
N LEU A 12 -2.32 -2.92 -1.61
CA LEU A 12 -1.65 -3.23 -2.86
C LEU A 12 -1.96 -4.65 -3.34
N THR A 13 -1.91 -5.65 -2.44
CA THR A 13 -2.31 -7.04 -2.74
C THR A 13 -3.75 -7.10 -3.25
N LYS A 14 -4.68 -6.44 -2.55
CA LYS A 14 -6.09 -6.44 -2.94
C LYS A 14 -6.32 -5.80 -4.32
N ILE A 15 -5.57 -4.74 -4.64
CA ILE A 15 -5.61 -4.11 -5.97
C ILE A 15 -5.15 -5.07 -7.05
N GLU A 16 -4.08 -5.82 -6.81
CA GLU A 16 -3.58 -6.79 -7.79
C GLU A 16 -4.56 -7.94 -8.03
N ASP A 17 -5.15 -8.48 -6.96
CA ASP A 17 -6.07 -9.63 -7.02
C ASP A 17 -7.40 -9.26 -7.71
N ASP A 18 -8.04 -8.17 -7.28
CA ASP A 18 -9.41 -7.85 -7.71
C ASP A 18 -9.45 -7.12 -9.07
N VAL A 19 -8.47 -6.26 -9.38
CA VAL A 19 -8.45 -5.48 -10.63
C VAL A 19 -7.95 -6.29 -11.82
N SER A 20 -7.14 -7.34 -11.60
CA SER A 20 -6.63 -8.18 -12.69
C SER A 20 -7.66 -9.17 -13.23
N PHE A 21 -8.56 -9.68 -12.39
CA PHE A 21 -9.41 -10.83 -12.75
C PHE A 21 -10.89 -10.53 -12.97
N GLN A 22 -11.48 -9.54 -12.27
CA GLN A 22 -12.96 -9.41 -12.26
C GLN A 22 -13.51 -7.98 -12.23
N LYS A 23 -12.78 -6.98 -11.71
CA LYS A 23 -13.28 -5.61 -11.55
C LYS A 23 -12.46 -4.59 -12.36
N LYS A 24 -13.15 -3.61 -12.97
CA LYS A 24 -12.50 -2.48 -13.67
C LYS A 24 -11.85 -1.48 -12.70
N PHE A 25 -12.32 -1.43 -11.46
CA PHE A 25 -11.80 -0.58 -10.41
C PHE A 25 -12.20 -1.09 -9.02
N LEU A 26 -11.42 -0.70 -8.00
CA LEU A 26 -11.74 -0.85 -6.58
C LEU A 26 -12.12 0.49 -5.97
N ASP A 27 -13.01 0.45 -5.00
CA ASP A 27 -13.36 1.61 -4.17
C ASP A 27 -13.37 1.24 -2.67
N LEU A 28 -13.73 2.20 -1.82
CA LEU A 28 -13.80 1.99 -0.36
C LEU A 28 -14.77 0.87 0.07
N SER A 29 -15.82 0.59 -0.70
CA SER A 29 -16.81 -0.43 -0.37
C SER A 29 -16.22 -1.84 -0.43
N ASP A 30 -15.19 -2.04 -1.25
CA ASP A 30 -14.51 -3.32 -1.44
C ASP A 30 -13.69 -3.78 -0.24
N PHE A 31 -13.37 -2.87 0.69
CA PHE A 31 -12.56 -3.19 1.86
C PHE A 31 -13.38 -3.69 3.06
N ASN A 32 -14.72 -3.75 2.94
CA ASN A 32 -15.66 -4.24 3.96
C ASN A 32 -15.34 -3.80 5.40
N LYS A 33 -14.95 -2.53 5.58
CA LYS A 33 -14.63 -1.95 6.89
C LYS A 33 -15.84 -1.30 7.52
N ASN A 34 -16.10 -1.63 8.79
CA ASN A 34 -17.31 -1.26 9.49
C ASN A 34 -17.20 0.07 10.23
N THR A 35 -15.98 0.51 10.57
CA THR A 35 -15.76 1.77 11.28
C THR A 35 -15.35 2.91 10.35
N LEU A 36 -15.68 4.14 10.74
CA LEU A 36 -15.34 5.34 9.98
C LEU A 36 -13.82 5.57 9.94
N ASP A 37 -13.14 5.27 11.05
CA ASP A 37 -11.69 5.45 11.20
C ASP A 37 -10.90 4.52 10.28
N GLU A 38 -11.31 3.26 10.13
CA GLU A 38 -10.68 2.33 9.20
C GLU A 38 -10.85 2.77 7.75
N ARG A 39 -12.04 3.29 7.39
CA ARG A 39 -12.30 3.82 6.04
C ARG A 39 -11.43 5.05 5.76
N TYR A 40 -11.29 5.94 6.75
CA TYR A 40 -10.42 7.10 6.64
C TYR A 40 -8.95 6.69 6.50
N ALA A 41 -8.50 5.71 7.29
CA ALA A 41 -7.16 5.15 7.17
C ALA A 41 -6.88 4.64 5.76
N ILE A 42 -7.77 3.82 5.18
CA ILE A 42 -7.59 3.29 3.82
C ILE A 42 -7.55 4.41 2.78
N ALA A 43 -8.48 5.37 2.86
CA ALA A 43 -8.54 6.50 1.93
C ALA A 43 -7.25 7.35 1.97
N GLU A 44 -6.72 7.64 3.15
CA GLU A 44 -5.49 8.39 3.31
C GLU A 44 -4.26 7.62 2.79
N HIS A 45 -4.16 6.32 3.06
CA HIS A 45 -3.08 5.50 2.49
C HIS A 45 -3.20 5.41 0.97
N MET A 46 -4.41 5.31 0.43
CA MET A 46 -4.63 5.33 -1.01
C MET A 46 -4.22 6.65 -1.65
N ARG A 47 -4.52 7.78 -1.01
CA ARG A 47 -4.02 9.08 -1.45
C ARG A 47 -2.49 9.08 -1.57
N LEU A 48 -1.79 8.61 -0.53
CA LEU A 48 -0.32 8.53 -0.54
C LEU A 48 0.22 7.60 -1.65
N LEU A 49 -0.45 6.48 -1.92
CA LEU A 49 -0.05 5.54 -2.96
C LEU A 49 -0.27 6.07 -4.38
N ILE A 50 -1.34 6.85 -4.58
CA ILE A 50 -1.62 7.55 -5.85
C ILE A 50 -0.60 8.69 -6.04
N ASP A 51 -0.34 9.48 -4.99
CA ASP A 51 0.66 10.57 -5.03
C ASP A 51 2.06 10.03 -5.31
N ALA A 52 2.40 8.86 -4.76
CA ALA A 52 3.65 8.16 -5.03
C ALA A 52 3.69 7.41 -6.38
N GLN A 53 2.63 7.52 -7.20
CA GLN A 53 2.48 6.86 -8.49
C GLN A 53 2.62 5.32 -8.44
N LEU A 54 2.31 4.70 -7.30
CA LEU A 54 2.30 3.24 -7.15
C LEU A 54 0.97 2.63 -7.55
N VAL A 55 -0.10 3.40 -7.40
CA VAL A 55 -1.46 3.02 -7.78
C VAL A 55 -1.96 4.00 -8.84
N ARG A 56 -2.52 3.47 -9.92
CA ARG A 56 -3.25 4.26 -10.89
C ARG A 56 -4.67 4.43 -10.38
N GLY A 57 -5.03 5.62 -9.92
CA GLY A 57 -6.36 5.89 -9.39
C GLY A 57 -6.61 7.37 -9.19
N GLU A 58 -7.82 7.70 -8.78
CA GLU A 58 -8.24 9.07 -8.50
C GLU A 58 -8.96 9.12 -7.16
N MET A 59 -8.72 10.19 -6.40
CA MET A 59 -9.48 10.47 -5.17
C MET A 59 -10.79 11.17 -5.56
N SER A 60 -11.92 10.61 -5.14
CA SER A 60 -13.22 11.26 -5.29
C SER A 60 -13.46 12.20 -4.11
N GLN A 61 -13.47 13.50 -4.36
CA GLN A 61 -13.94 14.49 -3.39
C GLN A 61 -15.44 14.69 -3.58
N ARG A 62 -16.24 14.46 -2.53
CA ARG A 62 -17.65 14.91 -2.54
C ARG A 62 -17.68 16.38 -2.17
N LEU A 63 -18.16 17.21 -3.09
CA LEU A 63 -18.38 18.64 -2.83
C LEU A 63 -19.26 18.82 -1.58
N GLY A 64 -18.76 19.56 -0.59
CA GLY A 64 -19.53 19.92 0.62
C GLY A 64 -19.55 18.89 1.75
N VAL A 65 -18.85 17.75 1.65
CA VAL A 65 -18.77 16.77 2.74
C VAL A 65 -17.31 16.57 3.15
N ASN A 66 -16.96 17.00 4.36
CA ASN A 66 -15.60 16.95 4.92
C ASN A 66 -15.22 15.55 5.44
N VAL A 67 -15.92 14.50 5.00
CA VAL A 67 -15.85 13.15 5.56
C VAL A 67 -15.57 12.15 4.43
N VAL A 68 -14.44 11.48 4.58
CA VAL A 68 -13.91 10.37 3.76
C VAL A 68 -14.00 10.64 2.26
N SER A 69 -12.92 11.21 1.70
CA SER A 69 -12.72 11.21 0.25
C SER A 69 -12.69 9.77 -0.22
N GLY A 70 -13.69 9.35 -1.01
CA GLY A 70 -13.63 8.06 -1.68
C GLY A 70 -12.45 8.00 -2.64
N PHE A 71 -12.17 6.83 -3.18
CA PHE A 71 -11.19 6.68 -4.25
C PHE A 71 -11.69 5.66 -5.26
N THR A 72 -11.09 5.72 -6.44
CA THR A 72 -11.25 4.72 -7.49
C THR A 72 -9.87 4.27 -7.93
N ALA A 73 -9.51 3.04 -7.59
CA ALA A 73 -8.24 2.43 -7.96
C ALA A 73 -8.42 1.60 -9.23
N LYS A 74 -7.72 1.96 -10.30
CA LYS A 74 -7.77 1.31 -11.63
C LYS A 74 -6.67 0.26 -11.82
N GLY A 75 -5.88 -0.03 -10.80
CA GLY A 75 -4.78 -0.99 -10.83
C GLY A 75 -3.45 -0.44 -10.31
N LEU A 76 -2.46 -1.31 -10.17
CA LEU A 76 -1.08 -0.94 -9.82
C LEU A 76 -0.34 -0.39 -11.05
N THR A 77 0.64 0.48 -10.80
CA THR A 77 1.64 0.84 -11.82
C THR A 77 2.76 -0.19 -11.82
N PHE A 78 3.66 -0.16 -12.82
CA PHE A 78 4.84 -1.03 -12.84
C PHE A 78 5.66 -0.92 -11.54
N SER A 79 5.94 0.30 -11.10
CA SER A 79 6.64 0.54 -9.82
C SER A 79 5.83 0.09 -8.60
N GLY A 80 4.49 0.09 -8.69
CA GLY A 80 3.62 -0.50 -7.69
C GLY A 80 3.78 -2.02 -7.59
N HIS A 81 3.82 -2.72 -8.73
CA HIS A 81 4.10 -4.16 -8.77
C HIS A 81 5.50 -4.49 -8.24
N GLU A 82 6.55 -3.78 -8.69
CA GLU A 82 7.91 -4.02 -8.18
C GLU A 82 8.00 -3.81 -6.67
N PHE A 83 7.37 -2.75 -6.16
CA PHE A 83 7.34 -2.50 -4.73
C PHE A 83 6.60 -3.60 -3.99
N LEU A 84 5.43 -4.02 -4.49
CA LEU A 84 4.66 -5.10 -3.89
C LEU A 84 5.44 -6.42 -3.89
N ASP A 85 6.08 -6.80 -4.99
CA ASP A 85 6.85 -8.04 -5.11
C ASP A 85 7.97 -8.12 -4.08
N VAL A 86 8.65 -6.99 -3.83
CA VAL A 86 9.72 -6.90 -2.82
C VAL A 86 9.19 -7.13 -1.39
N ILE A 87 8.00 -6.61 -1.07
CA ILE A 87 7.41 -6.74 0.27
C ILE A 87 6.40 -7.90 0.38
N ARG A 88 6.09 -8.60 -0.72
CA ARG A 88 5.12 -9.69 -0.76
C ARG A 88 5.64 -10.92 -0.02
N ASN A 89 6.94 -11.17 -0.08
CA ASN A 89 7.53 -12.30 0.61
C ASN A 89 7.60 -12.05 2.12
N ASP A 90 6.90 -12.86 2.92
CA ASP A 90 6.86 -12.70 4.39
C ASP A 90 8.25 -12.83 5.03
N THR A 91 9.14 -13.66 4.50
CA THR A 91 10.51 -13.79 5.01
C THR A 91 11.29 -12.50 4.79
N VAL A 92 11.23 -11.92 3.59
CA VAL A 92 11.88 -10.64 3.28
C VAL A 92 11.28 -9.51 4.11
N TRP A 93 9.95 -9.46 4.21
CA TRP A 93 9.22 -8.43 4.95
C TRP A 93 9.52 -8.46 6.46
N ASN A 94 9.55 -9.66 7.06
CA ASN A 94 9.84 -9.80 8.48
C ASN A 94 11.28 -9.40 8.82
N LYS A 95 12.26 -9.82 8.00
CA LYS A 95 13.67 -9.40 8.16
C LYS A 95 13.83 -7.88 7.97
N THR A 96 13.09 -7.30 7.03
CA THR A 96 13.07 -5.85 6.81
C THR A 96 12.58 -5.13 8.07
N LYS A 97 11.42 -5.51 8.60
CA LYS A 97 10.86 -4.95 9.85
C LYS A 97 11.83 -5.10 11.03
N GLU A 98 12.46 -6.27 11.16
CA GLU A 98 13.46 -6.53 12.20
C GLU A 98 14.68 -5.60 12.06
N THR A 99 15.17 -5.37 10.84
CA THR A 99 16.28 -4.45 10.57
C THR A 99 15.96 -3.01 11.00
N PHE A 100 14.74 -2.53 10.72
CA PHE A 100 14.32 -1.20 11.17
C PHE A 100 14.17 -1.13 12.69
N LYS A 101 13.57 -2.17 13.29
CA LYS A 101 13.40 -2.25 14.75
C LYS A 101 14.73 -2.27 15.49
N THR A 102 15.70 -3.04 15.02
CA THR A 102 17.03 -3.17 15.63
C THR A 102 17.85 -1.89 15.48
N LYS A 103 17.76 -1.21 14.32
CA LYS A 103 18.48 0.05 14.07
C LYS A 103 17.78 1.29 14.65
N GLY A 104 16.55 1.15 15.14
CA GLY A 104 15.76 2.27 15.65
C GLY A 104 15.41 3.31 14.59
N LEU A 105 15.35 2.89 13.31
CA LEU A 105 15.07 3.77 12.18
C LEU A 105 13.59 3.71 11.82
N ASP A 106 13.05 4.86 11.40
CA ASP A 106 11.71 4.91 10.83
C ASP A 106 11.68 4.29 9.42
N MET A 107 10.61 3.54 9.16
CA MET A 107 10.38 2.91 7.86
C MET A 107 9.91 3.96 6.85
N THR A 108 10.85 4.54 6.09
CA THR A 108 10.57 5.39 4.92
C THR A 108 10.46 4.56 3.64
N PHE A 109 9.82 5.10 2.61
CA PHE A 109 9.59 4.37 1.36
C PHE A 109 10.90 3.94 0.70
N ASP A 110 11.86 4.87 0.57
CA ASP A 110 13.16 4.60 -0.05
C ASP A 110 14.02 3.65 0.78
N LEU A 111 13.96 3.78 2.11
CA LEU A 111 14.68 2.87 3.00
C LEU A 111 14.10 1.46 2.93
N ILE A 112 12.77 1.30 2.87
CA ILE A 112 12.15 -0.02 2.72
C ILE A 112 12.59 -0.66 1.42
N LYS A 113 12.55 0.07 0.31
CA LYS A 113 13.05 -0.43 -0.99
C LYS A 113 14.50 -0.90 -0.89
N THR A 114 15.36 -0.10 -0.25
CA THR A 114 16.78 -0.40 -0.10
C THR A 114 17.01 -1.64 0.78
N VAL A 115 16.38 -1.69 1.96
CA VAL A 115 16.56 -2.78 2.91
C VAL A 115 15.93 -4.07 2.39
N ALA A 116 14.68 -4.02 1.94
CA ALA A 116 13.99 -5.20 1.44
C ALA A 116 14.64 -5.75 0.16
N GLY A 117 15.09 -4.87 -0.75
CA GLY A 117 15.88 -5.27 -1.92
C GLY A 117 17.22 -5.92 -1.54
N GLY A 118 17.93 -5.36 -0.55
CA GLY A 118 19.16 -5.96 -0.02
C GLY A 118 18.92 -7.32 0.64
N VAL A 119 17.85 -7.46 1.43
CA VAL A 119 17.46 -8.73 2.04
C VAL A 119 17.10 -9.76 0.96
N ALA A 120 16.33 -9.38 -0.06
CA ALA A 120 15.99 -10.26 -1.17
C ALA A 120 17.25 -10.72 -1.93
N THR A 121 18.18 -9.80 -2.20
CA THR A 121 19.47 -10.12 -2.84
C THR A 121 20.29 -11.10 -2.01
N SER A 122 20.30 -10.94 -0.69
CA SER A 122 21.00 -11.87 0.23
C SER A 122 20.39 -13.27 0.32
N LEU A 123 19.18 -13.47 -0.21
CA LEU A 123 18.55 -14.80 -0.29
C LEU A 123 18.82 -15.51 -1.62
N LEU A 124 19.38 -14.79 -2.61
CA LEU A 124 19.74 -15.35 -3.92
C LEU A 124 21.12 -16.01 -3.92
N PHE A 125 21.98 -15.68 -2.96
CA PHE A 125 23.36 -16.15 -2.83
C PHE A 125 23.63 -16.62 -1.40
#